data_AF-A0A419DSQ7-F1
#
_entry.id   AF-A0A419DSQ7-F1
#
_cell.length_a   1.000
_cell.length_b   1.000
_cell.length_c   1.000
_cell.angle_alpha   90.00
_cell.angle_beta   90.00
_cell.angle_gamma   90.00
#
_symmetry.space_group_name_H-M   'P 1'
#
loop_
_entity.id
_entity.type
_entity.pdbx_description
1 polymer ?
#
loop_
_entity_poly.entity_id
_entity_poly.type
_entity_poly.pdbx_seq_one_letter_code
_entity_poly.pdbx_strand_id
1 'polypeptide(L)' 'MIRKCTACQSDMVEDCEVHVKGAMYGLKIKIPGWLFSKVSAEAKAAVCPRCGHVELYVENPGDFLTS' A
#
# COMPACT_ATOMS: atom_id res chain seq x y z
N MET A 1 -3.63 10.02 12.18
CA MET A 1 -4.72 9.20 12.76
C MET A 1 -4.18 7.78 12.79
N ILE A 2 -4.37 7.02 13.88
CA ILE A 2 -3.86 5.64 13.96
C ILE A 2 -4.86 4.71 13.26
N ARG A 3 -4.40 3.92 12.30
CA ARG A 3 -5.23 2.93 11.62
C ARG A 3 -5.64 1.79 12.55
N LYS A 4 -6.92 1.42 12.50
CA LYS A 4 -7.49 0.28 13.23
C LYS A 4 -7.63 -0.93 12.30
N CYS A 5 -7.22 -2.10 12.78
CA CYS A 5 -7.38 -3.36 12.07
C CYS A 5 -8.85 -3.67 11.85
N THR A 6 -9.26 -3.86 10.59
CA THR A 6 -10.64 -4.20 10.22
C THR A 6 -11.12 -5.51 10.86
N ALA A 7 -10.23 -6.49 11.08
CA ALA A 7 -10.57 -7.79 11.65
C ALA A 7 -10.71 -7.79 13.19
N CYS A 8 -9.82 -7.10 13.93
CA CYS A 8 -9.79 -7.20 15.40
C CYS A 8 -9.70 -5.85 16.13
N GLN A 9 -9.82 -4.73 15.42
CA GLN A 9 -9.91 -3.36 15.94
C GLN A 9 -8.70 -2.87 16.76
N SER A 10 -7.58 -3.59 16.74
CA SER A 10 -6.33 -3.12 17.36
C SER A 10 -5.65 -2.07 16.48
N ASP A 11 -4.76 -1.28 17.08
CA ASP A 11 -3.86 -0.41 16.31
C ASP A 11 -2.97 -1.23 15.39
N MET A 12 -2.70 -0.69 14.20
CA MET A 12 -1.83 -1.30 13.19
C MET A 12 -0.49 -0.59 13.14
N VAL A 13 0.55 -1.32 12.72
CA VAL A 13 1.85 -0.76 12.35
C VAL A 13 1.74 -0.33 10.89
N GLU A 14 1.86 0.96 10.63
CA GLU A 14 1.76 1.56 9.30
C GLU A 14 3.16 1.71 8.66
N ASP A 15 3.21 2.17 7.41
CA ASP A 15 4.43 2.46 6.65
C ASP A 15 5.41 1.30 6.50
N CYS A 16 4.90 0.06 6.49
CA CYS A 16 5.70 -1.12 6.21
C CYS A 16 6.06 -1.18 4.73
N GLU A 17 7.33 -1.40 4.42
CA GLU A 17 7.80 -1.69 3.06
C GLU A 17 7.42 -3.13 2.65
N VAL A 18 7.04 -3.31 1.39
CA VAL A 18 6.67 -4.62 0.85
C VAL A 18 7.65 -5.02 -0.25
N HIS A 19 8.47 -6.03 0.02
CA HIS A 19 9.47 -6.54 -0.93
C HIS A 19 9.08 -7.91 -1.46
N VAL A 20 9.34 -8.13 -2.74
CA VAL A 20 9.28 -9.47 -3.33
C VAL A 20 10.51 -10.24 -2.86
N LYS A 21 10.31 -11.44 -2.30
CA LYS A 21 11.42 -12.28 -1.81
C LYS A 21 12.47 -12.50 -2.91
N GLY A 22 13.73 -12.19 -2.60
CA GLY A 22 14.85 -12.31 -3.55
C GLY A 22 15.01 -11.11 -4.48
N ALA A 23 14.18 -10.08 -4.33
CA ALA A 23 14.28 -8.81 -5.05
C ALA A 23 14.44 -7.65 -4.06
N MET A 24 15.20 -6.62 -4.48
CA MET A 24 15.34 -5.37 -3.71
C MET A 24 14.31 -4.31 -4.11
N TYR A 25 13.40 -4.62 -5.05
CA TYR A 25 12.38 -3.69 -5.50
C TYR A 25 11.04 -3.94 -4.79
N GLY A 26 10.35 -2.86 -4.44
CA GLY A 26 9.00 -2.89 -3.88
C GLY A 26 7.91 -3.14 -4.93
N LEU A 27 6.66 -3.27 -4.47
CA LEU A 27 5.48 -3.37 -5.34
C LEU A 27 5.11 -2.00 -5.90
N LYS A 28 5.04 -1.86 -7.22
CA LYS A 28 4.56 -0.63 -7.90
C LYS A 28 3.17 -0.84 -8.48
N ILE A 29 2.28 0.11 -8.24
CA ILE A 29 0.94 0.18 -8.82
C ILE A 29 0.96 1.12 -10.03
N LYS A 30 0.39 0.69 -11.16
CA LYS A 30 0.30 1.44 -12.41
C LYS A 30 -1.14 1.50 -12.92
N ILE A 31 -1.53 2.64 -13.48
CA ILE A 31 -2.82 2.79 -14.17
C ILE A 31 -2.64 2.39 -15.64
N PRO A 32 -3.39 1.40 -16.16
CA PRO A 32 -3.35 1.03 -17.57
C PRO A 32 -4.04 2.10 -18.43
N GLY A 33 -3.50 2.38 -19.63
CA GLY A 33 -4.27 3.04 -20.70
C GLY A 33 -3.76 4.37 -21.29
N TRP A 34 -2.66 4.97 -20.85
CA TRP A 34 -2.04 6.09 -21.58
C TRP A 34 -0.64 5.69 -21.98
N LEU A 35 -0.30 5.84 -23.27
CA LEU A 35 1.02 5.69 -23.89
C LEU A 35 2.23 6.25 -23.10
N PHE A 36 2.02 7.00 -22.01
CA PHE A 36 3.01 7.29 -20.98
C PHE A 36 2.31 7.14 -19.62
N SER A 37 2.59 6.06 -18.88
CA SER A 37 2.11 5.90 -17.50
C SER A 37 2.73 7.00 -16.64
N LYS A 38 2.03 8.14 -16.48
CA LYS A 38 2.50 9.27 -15.68
C LYS A 38 2.45 8.99 -14.17
N VAL A 39 1.57 8.09 -13.74
CA VAL A 39 1.37 7.79 -12.33
C VAL A 39 1.85 6.38 -12.03
N SER A 40 2.87 6.30 -11.18
CA SER A 40 3.30 5.06 -10.53
C SER A 40 3.46 5.35 -9.04
N ALA A 41 2.78 4.59 -8.20
CA ALA A 41 2.94 4.68 -6.75
C ALA A 41 3.52 3.38 -6.21
N GLU A 42 4.33 3.48 -5.15
CA GLU A 42 4.78 2.32 -4.40
C GLU A 42 3.70 1.92 -3.40
N ALA A 43 3.42 0.62 -3.35
CA ALA A 43 2.50 0.05 -2.37
C ALA A 43 3.22 -0.05 -1.02
N LYS A 44 2.57 0.47 0.02
CA LYS A 44 2.92 0.29 1.43
C LYS A 44 1.98 -0.71 2.07
N ALA A 45 2.38 -1.24 3.23
CA ALA A 45 1.53 -2.10 4.04
C ALA A 45 1.26 -1.52 5.43
N ALA A 46 0.08 -1.82 5.96
CA ALA A 46 -0.20 -1.77 7.38
C ALA A 46 -0.39 -3.20 7.90
N VAL A 47 0.25 -3.54 9.01
CA VAL A 47 0.19 -4.89 9.60
C VAL A 47 -0.41 -4.82 11.00
N CYS A 48 -1.42 -5.63 11.25
CA CYS A 48 -1.95 -5.82 12.59
C CYS A 48 -1.02 -6.75 13.41
N PRO A 49 -0.39 -6.26 14.49
CA PRO A 49 0.51 -7.10 15.30
C PRO A 49 -0.25 -8.13 16.13
N ARG A 50 -1.57 -7.98 16.29
CA ARG A 50 -2.40 -8.89 17.09
C ARG A 50 -2.86 -10.12 16.31
N CYS A 51 -3.34 -9.94 15.09
CA CYS A 51 -3.96 -11.03 14.32
C CYS A 51 -3.31 -11.30 12.96
N GLY A 52 -2.30 -10.51 12.57
CA GLY A 52 -1.57 -10.71 11.30
C GLY A 52 -2.31 -10.23 10.05
N HIS A 53 -3.45 -9.55 10.19
CA HIS A 53 -4.12 -8.92 9.04
C HIS A 53 -3.20 -7.88 8.38
N VAL A 54 -3.12 -7.91 7.05
CA VAL A 54 -2.28 -7.02 6.24
C VAL A 54 -3.16 -6.26 5.27
N GLU A 55 -2.97 -4.94 5.22
CA GLU A 55 -3.62 -4.06 4.25
C GLU A 55 -2.57 -3.38 3.38
N LEU A 56 -2.76 -3.42 2.06
CA LEU A 56 -1.91 -2.67 1.12
C LEU A 56 -2.57 -1.34 0.77
N TYR A 57 -1.78 -0.28 0.69
CA TYR A 57 -2.26 1.07 0.36
C TYR A 57 -1.18 1.87 -0.39
N VAL A 58 -1.59 3.01 -0.94
CA VAL A 58 -0.69 4.03 -1.51
C VAL A 58 -0.82 5.30 -0.69
N GLU A 59 0.28 6.02 -0.49
CA GLU A 59 0.31 7.25 0.32
C GLU A 59 -0.62 8.34 -0.25
N ASN A 60 -0.57 8.52 -1.57
CA ASN A 60 -1.30 9.56 -2.28
C ASN A 60 -2.35 8.92 -3.22
N PRO A 61 -3.47 8.41 -2.70
CA PRO A 61 -4.50 7.79 -3.54
C PRO A 61 -5.13 8.79 -4.53
N GLY A 62 -5.02 10.10 -4.27
CA GLY A 62 -5.44 11.16 -5.20
C GLY A 62 -4.75 11.11 -6.56
N ASP A 63 -3.53 10.55 -6.64
CA ASP A 63 -2.82 10.36 -7.90
C ASP A 63 -3.56 9.40 -8.85
N PHE A 64 -4.49 8.59 -8.32
CA PHE A 64 -5.32 7.65 -9.07
C PHE A 64 -6.70 8.18 -9.43
N LEU A 65 -7.06 9.40 -9.01
CA LEU A 65 -8.28 10.06 -9.43
C LEU A 65 -8.00 10.76 -10.78
N THR A 66 -8.50 10.19 -11.87
CA THR A 66 -8.44 10.83 -13.19
C THR A 66 -9.28 12.10 -13.19
N SER A 67 -8.66 13.26 -13.41
CA SER A 67 -9.34 14.52 -13.75
C SER A 67 -9.93 14.49 -15.14
#